data_AF-A0A179UWB0-F1
#
_entry.id   AF-A0A179UWB0-F1
#
_cell.length_a   1.000
_cell.length_b   1.000
_cell.length_c   1.000
_cell.angle_alpha   90.00
_cell.angle_beta   90.00
_cell.angle_gamma   90.00
#
_symmetry.space_group_name_H-M   'P 1'
#
loop_
_entity.id
_entity.type
_entity.pdbx_description
1 polymer ?
#
loop_
_entity_poly.entity_id
_entity_poly.type
_entity_poly.pdbx_seq_one_letter_code
_entity_poly.pdbx_strand_id
1 'polypeptide(L)' 'MTDKTMSKYAKNKKVSDFINLDKSDIFSELEEPLKSECSEEVTAETKIVYDIKITAWKIKYMKYEKLNEDMTKIQDVI' A
#
# COMPACT_ATOMS: atom_id res chain seq x y z
N MET A 1 11.81 13.32 1.78
CA MET A 1 11.68 14.45 0.82
C MET A 1 10.50 14.11 -0.10
N THR A 2 9.28 14.04 0.42
CA THR A 2 8.11 13.45 -0.28
C THR A 2 6.79 14.15 0.07
N ASP A 3 6.64 14.74 1.25
CA ASP A 3 5.39 15.45 1.60
C ASP A 3 5.14 16.72 0.77
N LYS A 4 6.22 17.41 0.37
CA LYS A 4 6.13 18.69 -0.34
C LYS A 4 5.68 18.52 -1.79
N THR A 5 5.97 17.38 -2.41
CA THR A 5 5.58 17.08 -3.80
C THR A 5 4.11 16.64 -3.86
N MET A 6 3.67 15.76 -2.95
CA MET A 6 2.28 15.27 -2.89
C MET A 6 1.27 16.41 -2.66
N SER A 7 1.58 17.34 -1.74
CA SER A 7 0.72 18.48 -1.44
C SER A 7 0.61 19.46 -2.61
N LYS A 8 1.68 19.66 -3.39
CA LYS A 8 1.67 20.57 -4.55
C LYS A 8 0.93 19.95 -5.74
N TYR A 9 1.01 18.63 -5.90
CA TYR A 9 0.28 17.88 -6.92
C TYR A 9 -1.24 17.93 -6.67
N ALA A 10 -1.69 17.63 -5.44
CA ALA A 10 -3.10 17.63 -5.08
C ALA A 10 -3.76 19.02 -5.22
N LYS A 11 -3.02 20.10 -4.95
CA LYS A 11 -3.54 21.49 -5.02
C LYS A 11 -3.91 21.97 -6.43
N ASN A 12 -3.37 21.32 -7.47
CA ASN A 12 -3.62 21.69 -8.87
C ASN A 12 -4.69 20.78 -9.52
N LYS A 13 -5.28 19.85 -8.78
CA LYS A 13 -6.27 18.88 -9.26
C LYS A 13 -7.68 19.32 -8.87
N LYS A 14 -8.64 19.09 -9.77
CA LYS A 14 -10.06 19.33 -9.53
C LYS A 14 -10.67 18.18 -8.73
N VAL A 15 -11.80 18.41 -8.07
CA VAL A 15 -12.54 17.36 -7.35
C VAL A 15 -12.90 16.18 -8.27
N SER A 16 -13.15 16.45 -9.55
CA SER A 16 -13.39 15.43 -10.58
C SER A 16 -12.19 14.53 -10.90
N ASP A 17 -10.98 14.94 -10.50
CA ASP A 17 -9.77 14.16 -10.73
C ASP A 17 -9.56 13.10 -9.63
N PHE A 18 -10.48 13.03 -8.66
CA PHE A 18 -10.48 12.06 -7.57
C PHE A 18 -11.60 11.04 -7.76
N ILE A 19 -11.34 9.82 -7.31
CA ILE A 19 -12.26 8.69 -7.42
C ILE A 19 -13.43 8.87 -6.46
N ASN A 20 -14.65 8.58 -6.92
CA ASN A 20 -15.80 8.55 -6.03
C ASN A 20 -15.87 7.25 -5.22
N LEU A 21 -15.66 7.36 -3.91
CA LEU A 21 -15.73 6.22 -2.98
C LEU A 21 -17.15 5.69 -2.74
N ASP A 22 -18.19 6.47 -3.09
CA ASP A 22 -19.59 6.04 -2.92
C ASP A 22 -20.05 5.08 -4.03
N LYS A 23 -19.26 4.89 -5.09
CA LYS A 23 -19.55 3.91 -6.14
C LYS A 23 -19.23 2.49 -5.66
N SER A 24 -20.09 1.53 -6.00
CA SER A 24 -19.84 0.12 -5.68
C SER A 24 -18.62 -0.45 -6.41
N ASP A 25 -18.31 0.04 -7.62
CA ASP A 25 -17.09 -0.29 -8.35
C ASP A 25 -16.19 0.95 -8.43
N ILE A 26 -15.45 1.15 -7.35
CA ILE A 26 -14.56 2.29 -7.10
C ILE A 26 -13.44 2.34 -8.16
N PHE A 27 -13.06 1.21 -8.76
CA PHE A 27 -11.94 1.14 -9.70
C PHE A 27 -12.35 1.43 -11.15
N SER A 28 -13.65 1.46 -11.46
CA SER A 28 -14.16 1.74 -12.81
C SER A 28 -13.80 3.13 -13.36
N GLU A 29 -13.46 4.09 -12.49
CA GLU A 29 -13.07 5.46 -12.86
C GLU A 29 -11.55 5.65 -12.97
N LEU A 30 -10.75 4.62 -12.64
CA LEU A 30 -9.30 4.72 -12.71
C LEU A 30 -8.81 4.68 -14.17
N GLU A 31 -7.97 5.64 -14.53
CA GLU A 31 -7.15 5.53 -15.73
C GLU A 31 -6.19 4.34 -15.59
N GLU A 32 -5.87 3.70 -16.72
CA GLU A 32 -4.86 2.63 -16.73
C GLU A 32 -3.54 3.12 -16.12
N PRO A 33 -2.89 2.28 -15.30
CA PRO A 33 -1.60 2.65 -14.73
C PRO A 33 -0.61 2.92 -15.85
N LEU A 34 -0.05 4.14 -15.85
CA LEU A 34 1.08 4.46 -16.72
C LEU A 34 2.22 3.49 -16.43
N LYS A 35 2.87 2.99 -17.49
CA LYS A 35 4.12 2.25 -17.34
C LYS A 35 5.08 3.12 -16.52
N SER A 36 5.70 2.52 -15.50
CA SER A 36 6.69 3.23 -14.72
C SER A 36 7.78 3.79 -15.64
N GLU A 37 8.11 5.08 -15.50
CA GLU A 37 9.26 5.66 -16.20
C GLU A 37 10.57 4.95 -15.83
N CYS A 38 10.61 4.36 -14.63
CA CYS A 38 11.65 3.45 -14.24
C CYS A 38 11.40 2.10 -14.92
N SER A 39 12.11 1.84 -16.01
CA SER A 39 12.51 0.48 -16.35
C SER A 39 13.45 0.04 -15.24
N GLU A 40 12.90 -0.41 -14.12
CA GLU A 40 13.69 -0.97 -13.04
C GLU A 40 14.33 -2.21 -13.62
N GLU A 41 15.58 -2.08 -14.08
CA GLU A 41 16.40 -3.21 -14.46
C GLU A 41 16.45 -4.07 -13.20
N VAL A 42 15.68 -5.17 -13.22
CA VAL A 42 15.59 -6.09 -12.09
C VAL A 42 16.92 -6.80 -12.03
N THR A 43 17.92 -6.12 -11.48
CA THR A 43 19.19 -6.73 -11.12
C THR A 43 18.91 -7.72 -9.99
N ALA A 44 19.72 -8.77 -9.93
CA ALA A 44 19.59 -9.78 -8.87
C ALA A 44 19.63 -9.13 -7.47
N GLU A 45 20.36 -8.03 -7.31
CA GLU A 45 20.45 -7.24 -6.09
C GLU A 45 19.12 -6.58 -5.72
N THR A 46 18.43 -5.94 -6.66
CA THR A 46 17.11 -5.32 -6.41
C THR A 46 16.09 -6.37 -5.98
N LYS A 47 16.11 -7.55 -6.62
CA LYS A 47 15.24 -8.67 -6.25
C LYS A 47 15.52 -9.18 -4.84
N ILE A 48 16.79 -9.36 -4.48
CA ILE A 48 17.19 -9.80 -3.13
C ILE A 48 16.74 -8.77 -2.08
N VAL A 49 16.92 -7.47 -2.33
CA VAL A 49 16.49 -6.41 -1.40
C VAL A 49 14.97 -6.42 -1.20
N TYR A 50 14.20 -6.59 -2.28
CA TYR A 50 12.75 -6.71 -2.21
C TYR A 50 12.33 -7.96 -1.41
N ASP A 51 12.91 -9.11 -1.72
CA ASP A 51 12.60 -10.38 -1.04
C ASP A 51 12.92 -10.32 0.46
N ILE A 52 14.01 -9.66 0.86
CA ILE A 52 14.34 -9.39 2.27
C ILE A 52 13.27 -8.52 2.93
N LYS A 53 12.85 -7.42 2.28
CA LYS A 53 11.81 -6.52 2.82
C LYS A 53 10.47 -7.24 2.98
N ILE A 54 10.05 -8.02 1.99
CA ILE A 54 8.81 -8.81 2.05
C ILE A 54 8.90 -9.87 3.16
N THR A 55 10.04 -10.55 3.29
CA THR A 55 10.23 -11.56 4.35
C THR A 55 10.16 -10.93 5.74
N ALA A 56 10.81 -9.79 5.95
CA ALA A 56 10.72 -9.06 7.22
C ALA A 56 9.27 -8.63 7.53
N TRP A 57 8.53 -8.17 6.52
CA TRP A 57 7.13 -7.79 6.67
C TRP A 57 6.23 -8.99 7.04
N LYS A 58 6.42 -10.14 6.38
CA LYS A 58 5.69 -11.38 6.70
C LYS A 58 5.93 -11.83 8.14
N ILE A 59 7.19 -11.81 8.62
CA ILE A 59 7.51 -12.17 10.01
C ILE A 59 6.81 -11.22 10.98
N LYS A 60 6.83 -9.91 10.69
CA LYS A 60 6.12 -8.91 11.52
C LYS A 60 4.61 -9.17 11.54
N TYR A 61 4.03 -9.48 10.38
CA TYR A 61 2.60 -9.75 10.25
C TYR A 61 2.17 -11.00 11.01
N MET A 62 2.93 -12.11 10.91
CA MET A 62 2.65 -13.33 11.68
C MET A 62 2.67 -13.08 13.20
N LYS A 63 3.58 -12.25 13.70
CA LYS A 63 3.60 -11.86 15.11
C LYS A 63 2.37 -11.06 15.51
N TYR A 64 1.91 -10.17 14.64
CA TYR A 64 0.70 -9.39 14.86
C TYR A 64 -0.54 -10.29 14.89
N GLU A 65 -0.70 -11.21 13.93
CA GLU A 65 -1.84 -12.14 13.92
C GLU A 65 -1.92 -12.97 15.18
N LYS A 66 -0.79 -13.51 15.65
CA LYS A 66 -0.74 -14.27 16.89
C LYS A 66 -1.16 -13.43 18.10
N LEU A 67 -0.67 -12.19 18.20
CA LEU A 67 -1.04 -11.27 19.28
C LEU A 67 -2.53 -10.91 19.22
N ASN A 68 -3.07 -10.71 18.03
CA ASN A 68 -4.47 -10.41 17.83
C ASN A 68 -5.36 -11.59 18.22
N GLU A 69 -5.00 -12.81 17.83
CA GLU A 69 -5.70 -14.04 18.22
C GLU A 69 -5.72 -14.22 19.74
N ASP A 70 -4.58 -14.02 20.40
CA ASP A 70 -4.48 -14.10 21.86
C ASP A 70 -5.34 -13.01 22.54
N MET A 71 -5.40 -11.79 21.98
CA MET A 71 -6.28 -10.72 22.49
C MET A 71 -7.76 -11.06 22.32
N THR A 72 -8.18 -11.61 21.18
CA THR A 72 -9.56 -12.03 20.96
C THR A 72 -9.99 -13.08 22.00
N LYS A 73 -9.13 -14.07 22.28
CA LYS A 73 -9.40 -15.08 23.32
C LYS A 73 -9.55 -14.47 24.72
N ILE A 74 -8.79 -13.44 25.04
CA ILE A 74 -8.93 -12.74 26.34
C ILE A 74 -10.27 -11.99 26.40
N GLN A 75 -10.66 -11.31 25.31
CA GLN A 75 -11.96 -10.63 25.24
C GLN A 75 -13.13 -11.60 25.36
N ASP A 76 -13.05 -12.79 24.78
CA ASP A 76 -14.11 -13.80 24.88
C ASP A 76 -14.31 -14.34 26.32
N VAL A 77 -13.30 -14.18 27.19
CA VAL A 77 -13.33 -14.66 28.58
C VAL A 77 -13.81 -13.59 29.57
N ILE A 78 -13.79 -12.30 29.20
CA ILE A 78 -14.17 -11.15 30.05
C ILE A 78 -15.60 -10.70 29.72
#